data_AF-A0A348TPL4-F1
#
_entry.id   AF-A0A348TPL4-F1
#
_cell.length_a   1.000
_cell.length_b   1.000
_cell.length_c   1.000
_cell.angle_alpha   90.00
_cell.angle_beta   90.00
_cell.angle_gamma   90.00
#
_symmetry.space_group_name_H-M   'P 1'
#
loop_
_entity.id
_entity.type
_entity.pdbx_description
1 polymer ?
#
loop_
_entity_poly.entity_id
_entity_poly.type
_entity_poly.pdbx_seq_one_letter_code
_entity_poly.pdbx_strand_id
1 'polypeptide(L)' 'MPTVQQLIKKGRTPKTYRSKSAALTSCPQRRGVCT' A
#
# COMPACT_ATOMS: atom_id res chain seq x y z
N MET A 1 -1.26 18.29 -16.25
CA MET A 1 -0.45 17.46 -17.16
C MET A 1 1.02 17.78 -16.91
N PRO A 2 1.83 16.83 -16.42
CA PRO A 2 3.24 17.08 -16.18
C PRO A 2 4.05 17.04 -17.48
N THR A 3 5.05 17.91 -17.61
CA THR A 3 5.98 17.91 -18.75
C THR A 3 7.04 16.83 -18.61
N VAL A 4 7.71 16.47 -19.71
CA VAL A 4 8.78 15.45 -19.71
C VAL A 4 9.90 15.81 -18.72
N GLN A 5 10.32 17.08 -18.67
CA GLN A 5 11.35 17.53 -17.74
C GLN A 5 10.91 17.43 -16.27
N GLN A 6 9.62 17.60 -15.98
CA GLN A 6 9.08 17.40 -14.63
C GLN A 6 9.11 15.92 -14.23
N LEU A 7 8.80 15.01 -15.16
CA LEU A 7 8.86 13.56 -14.92
C LEU A 7 10.30 13.04 -14.77
N ILE A 8 11.27 13.62 -15.49
CA ILE A 8 12.69 13.30 -15.34
C ILE A 8 13.20 13.72 -13.95
N LYS A 9 12.83 14.92 -13.49
CA LYS A 9 13.22 15.41 -12.14
C LYS A 9 12.45 14.73 -11.01
N LYS A 10 11.17 14.44 -11.22
CA LYS A 10 10.25 13.83 -10.26
C LYS A 10 9.36 12.82 -10.99
N GLY A 11 9.80 11.57 -10.98
CA GLY A 11 9.05 10.46 -11.57
C GLY A 11 7.67 10.27 -10.95
N ARG A 12 6.82 9.47 -11.61
CA ARG A 12 5.51 9.09 -11.04
C ARG A 12 5.72 8.10 -9.91
N THR A 13 4.96 8.28 -8.84
CA THR A 13 4.90 7.31 -7.74
C THR A 13 3.62 6.50 -7.83
N PRO A 14 3.68 5.18 -7.60
CA PRO A 14 2.47 4.37 -7.48
C PRO A 14 1.71 4.78 -6.21
N LYS A 15 0.39 4.60 -6.24
CA LYS A 15 -0.44 4.80 -5.06
C LYS A 15 -0.19 3.65 -4.08
N THR A 16 -0.04 3.99 -2.81
CA THR A 16 0.03 2.98 -1.74
C THR A 16 -1.39 2.58 -1.34
N TYR A 17 -1.58 1.27 -1.13
CA TYR A 17 -2.88 0.72 -0.71
C TYR A 17 -2.72 0.11 0.68
N ARG A 18 -3.69 0.40 1.56
CA ARG A 18 -3.76 -0.22 2.89
C ARG A 18 -4.78 -1.35 2.85
N SER A 19 -4.41 -2.48 3.44
CA SER A 19 -5.38 -3.55 3.70
C SER A 19 -6.32 -3.11 4.82
N LYS A 20 -7.62 -3.36 4.66
CA LYS A 20 -8.62 -3.16 5.72
C LYS A 20 -8.43 -4.14 6.88
N SER A 21 -7.75 -5.26 6.64
CA SER A 21 -7.53 -6.33 7.61
C SER A 21 -6.06 -6.42 8.01
N ALA A 22 -5.57 -5.42 8.76
CA ALA A 22 -4.16 -5.32 9.18
C ALA A 22 -3.72 -6.54 10.02
N ALA A 23 -4.59 -7.03 10.89
CA ALA A 23 -4.33 -8.19 11.74
C ALA A 23 -4.10 -9.48 10.94
N LEU A 24 -4.61 -9.59 9.71
CA LEU A 24 -4.49 -10.82 8.92
C LEU A 24 -3.17 -10.92 8.17
N THR A 25 -2.36 -9.86 8.02
CA THR A 25 -1.06 -9.86 7.29
C THR A 25 -0.97 -10.90 6.15
N SER A 26 -1.91 -10.85 5.20
CA SER A 26 -2.01 -11.78 4.05
C SER A 26 -2.31 -13.27 4.33
N CYS A 27 -2.59 -13.67 5.56
CA CYS A 27 -3.11 -15.00 5.87
C CYS A 27 -4.65 -15.02 5.87
N PRO A 28 -5.30 -16.14 5.49
CA PRO A 28 -6.75 -16.23 5.42
C PRO A 28 -7.41 -16.17 6.81
N GLN A 29 -6.77 -16.71 7.85
CA GLN A 29 -7.28 -16.74 9.23
C GLN A 29 -6.10 -16.69 10.22
N ARG A 30 -6.32 -16.06 11.39
CA ARG A 30 -5.38 -16.09 12.51
C ARG A 30 -6.05 -16.61 13.77
N ARG A 31 -5.33 -17.44 14.53
CA ARG A 31 -5.78 -17.89 15.86
C ARG A 31 -5.65 -16.74 16.85
N GLY A 32 -6.75 -16.40 17.53
CA GLY A 32 -6.78 -15.50 18.68
C GLY A 32 -7.15 -16.27 19.95
N VAL A 33 -6.69 -15.78 21.10
CA VAL A 33 -7.21 -16.16 22.42
C VAL A 33 -7.94 -14.94 22.99
N CYS A 34 -9.10 -15.17 23.60
CA CYS A 34 -9.83 -14.11 24.29
C CYS A 34 -9.00 -13.66 25.50
N THR A 35 -8.76 -12.37 25.60
CA THR A 35 -8.19 -11.72 26.79
C THR A 35 -9.29 -11.32 27.74
#